data_AF-A0A259CET9-F1
#
_entry.id   AF-A0A259CET9-F1
#
_cell.length_a   1.000
_cell.length_b   1.000
_cell.length_c   1.000
_cell.angle_alpha   90.00
_cell.angle_beta   90.00
_cell.angle_gamma   90.00
#
_symmetry.space_group_name_H-M   'P 1'
#
loop_
_entity.id
_entity.type
_entity.pdbx_description
1 polymer ?
#
loop_
_entity_poly.entity_id
_entity_poly.type
_entity_poly.pdbx_seq_one_letter_code
_entity_poly.pdbx_strand_id
1 'polypeptide(L)'
;MKTRLVKTLSSGIVMAAFCVNAVFVEGVIGQAAELIGGLFIAAAMIQLSVSMWREALPSLLDRTLEEAQQRLINRALATHFDAYDSFIGVRSRLAGNTPHIQIDLGFSAARTLGDVEDVSDRVRREITDLLPGAVVTVLPRALKQATF
;
A
#
# COMPACT_ATOMS: atom_id res chain seq x y z
N MET A 1 10.16 12.30 -9.10
CA MET A 1 10.97 13.47 -9.56
C MET A 1 10.37 14.82 -9.16
N LYS A 2 9.05 15.02 -9.26
CA LYS A 2 8.35 16.26 -8.86
C LYS A 2 8.57 16.68 -7.39
N THR A 3 8.63 15.74 -6.45
CA THR A 3 8.82 16.03 -5.01
C THR A 3 10.20 16.57 -4.64
N ARG A 4 11.25 16.18 -5.40
CA ARG A 4 12.62 16.68 -5.17
C ARG A 4 12.76 18.12 -5.67
N LEU A 5 12.08 18.45 -6.78
CA LEU A 5 12.08 19.78 -7.39
C LEU A 5 11.37 20.82 -6.50
N VAL A 6 10.24 20.45 -5.89
CA VAL A 6 9.51 21.34 -4.96
C VAL A 6 10.34 21.64 -3.70
N LYS A 7 11.11 20.66 -3.20
CA LYS A 7 12.02 20.85 -2.07
C LYS A 7 13.19 21.78 -2.39
N THR A 8 13.83 21.63 -3.54
CA THR A 8 14.94 22.52 -3.93
C THR A 8 14.46 23.93 -4.24
N LEU A 9 13.29 24.10 -4.86
CA LEU A 9 12.72 25.41 -5.14
C LEU A 9 12.36 26.16 -3.86
N SER A 10 11.73 25.46 -2.89
CA SER A 10 11.36 26.04 -1.60
C SER A 10 12.60 26.46 -0.81
N SER A 11 13.64 25.63 -0.75
CA SER A 11 14.89 25.98 -0.05
C SER A 11 15.62 27.16 -0.70
N GLY A 12 15.56 27.31 -2.03
CA GLY A 12 16.17 28.43 -2.74
C GLY A 12 15.51 29.77 -2.43
N ILE A 13 14.18 29.80 -2.32
CA ILE A 13 13.41 31.01 -1.98
C ILE A 13 13.71 31.47 -0.55
N VAL A 14 13.84 30.54 0.39
CA VAL A 14 14.20 30.86 1.79
C VAL A 14 15.59 31.48 1.87
N MET A 15 16.56 30.91 1.17
CA MET A 15 17.92 31.42 1.17
C MET A 15 17.99 32.82 0.56
N ALA A 16 17.23 33.08 -0.51
CA ALA A 16 17.13 34.41 -1.10
C ALA A 16 16.50 35.43 -0.15
N ALA A 17 15.41 35.08 0.55
CA ALA A 17 14.76 35.96 1.53
C ALA A 17 15.72 36.30 2.70
N PHE A 18 16.47 35.31 3.19
CA PHE A 18 17.45 35.51 4.25
C PHE A 18 18.61 36.42 3.81
N CYS A 19 19.11 36.27 2.58
CA CYS A 19 20.13 37.15 2.02
C CYS A 19 19.64 38.61 1.89
N VAL A 20 18.37 38.81 1.49
CA VAL A 20 17.78 40.15 1.40
C VAL A 20 17.65 40.79 2.79
N ASN A 21 17.19 40.05 3.80
CA ASN A 21 17.10 40.56 5.17
C ASN A 21 18.50 40.91 5.73
N ALA A 22 19.51 40.07 5.49
CA ALA A 22 20.87 40.30 5.97
C ALA A 22 21.54 41.56 5.39
N VAL A 23 21.10 42.06 4.23
CA VAL A 23 21.64 43.27 3.60
C VAL A 23 20.90 44.54 4.05
N PHE A 24 19.66 44.44 4.53
CA PHE A 24 18.79 45.59 4.86
C PHE A 24 18.28 45.59 6.31
N VAL A 25 19.20 45.28 7.25
CA VAL A 25 18.94 44.99 8.67
C VAL A 25 18.19 46.09 9.45
N GLU A 26 18.37 47.38 9.12
CA GLU A 26 17.84 48.49 9.95
C GLU A 26 16.55 49.16 9.40
N GLY A 27 15.90 48.57 8.39
CA GLY A 27 14.70 49.14 7.76
C GLY A 27 13.41 48.35 8.00
N VAL A 28 12.27 49.05 7.96
CA VAL A 28 10.91 48.44 7.95
C VAL A 28 10.77 47.38 6.83
N ILE A 29 11.53 47.55 5.74
CA ILE A 29 11.58 46.63 4.60
C ILE A 29 12.21 45.28 4.99
N GLY A 30 13.26 45.26 5.81
CA GLY A 30 13.89 44.02 6.28
C GLY A 30 12.96 43.20 7.18
N GLN A 31 12.30 43.87 8.13
CA GLN A 31 11.33 43.23 9.02
C GLN A 31 10.10 42.68 8.26
N ALA A 32 9.59 43.43 7.28
CA ALA A 32 8.50 42.97 6.43
C ALA A 32 8.91 41.77 5.57
N ALA A 33 10.14 41.77 5.03
CA ALA A 33 10.68 40.64 4.27
C ALA A 33 10.81 39.37 5.12
N GLU A 34 11.27 39.49 6.37
CA GLU A 34 11.40 38.36 7.30
C GLU A 34 10.03 37.76 7.66
N LEU A 35 9.03 38.60 7.96
CA LEU A 35 7.66 38.17 8.26
C LEU A 35 7.01 37.44 7.07
N ILE A 36 7.14 38.01 5.88
CA ILE A 36 6.58 37.42 4.65
C ILE A 36 7.31 36.12 4.31
N GLY A 37 8.64 36.09 4.45
CA GLY A 37 9.45 34.90 4.24
C GLY A 37 9.07 33.77 5.20
N GLY A 38 8.96 34.06 6.49
CA GLY A 38 8.54 33.10 7.51
C GLY A 38 7.13 32.54 7.25
N LEU A 39 6.18 33.41 6.89
CA LEU A 39 4.81 32.99 6.57
C LEU A 39 4.77 32.10 5.32
N PHE A 40 5.57 32.42 4.30
CA PHE A 40 5.69 31.60 3.10
C PHE A 40 6.24 30.20 3.41
N ILE A 41 7.27 30.11 4.27
CA ILE A 41 7.82 28.82 4.73
C ILE A 41 6.77 28.03 5.49
N ALA A 42 6.09 28.65 6.44
CA ALA A 42 5.06 28.00 7.23
C ALA A 42 3.95 27.41 6.32
N ALA A 43 3.48 28.19 5.35
CA ALA A 43 2.49 27.74 4.38
C ALA A 43 3.00 26.58 3.51
N ALA A 44 4.25 26.64 3.04
CA ALA A 44 4.87 25.55 2.28
C ALA A 44 5.03 24.26 3.10
N MET A 45 5.42 24.37 4.38
CA MET A 45 5.55 23.24 5.30
C MET A 45 4.21 22.60 5.62
N ILE A 46 3.16 23.41 5.83
CA ILE A 46 1.79 22.93 6.01
C ILE A 46 1.34 22.17 4.76
N GLN A 47 1.55 22.74 3.58
CA GLN A 47 1.16 22.10 2.31
C GLN A 47 1.88 20.76 2.09
N LEU A 48 3.18 20.72 2.37
CA LEU A 48 3.96 19.48 2.32
C LEU A 48 3.44 18.44 3.32
N SER A 49 3.13 18.87 4.55
CA SER A 49 2.58 17.99 5.59
C SER A 49 1.22 17.43 5.16
N VAL A 50 0.30 18.27 4.68
CA VAL A 50 -1.01 17.84 4.18
C VAL A 50 -0.88 16.87 3.01
N SER A 51 0.07 17.10 2.10
CA SER A 51 0.33 16.19 0.99
C SER A 51 0.81 14.82 1.48
N MET A 52 1.77 14.79 2.41
CA MET A 52 2.26 13.54 2.99
C MET A 52 1.16 12.80 3.73
N TRP A 53 0.32 13.53 4.48
CA TRP A 53 -0.82 12.95 5.18
C TRP A 53 -1.83 12.38 4.20
N ARG A 54 -2.15 13.08 3.10
CA ARG A 54 -3.04 12.57 2.04
C ARG A 54 -2.50 11.35 1.30
N GLU A 55 -1.19 11.16 1.22
CA GLU A 55 -0.60 9.93 0.68
C GLU A 55 -0.59 8.80 1.70
N ALA A 56 -0.31 9.09 2.97
CA ALA A 56 -0.21 8.09 4.03
C ALA A 56 -1.58 7.62 4.55
N LEU A 57 -2.56 8.53 4.71
CA LEU A 57 -3.88 8.21 5.28
C LEU A 57 -4.61 7.12 4.50
N PRO A 58 -4.74 7.17 3.16
CA PRO A 58 -5.41 6.13 2.39
C PRO A 58 -4.78 4.76 2.63
N SER A 59 -3.45 4.66 2.68
CA SER A 59 -2.76 3.39 2.96
C SER A 59 -3.04 2.84 4.37
N LEU A 60 -3.29 3.72 5.34
CA LEU A 60 -3.64 3.35 6.71
C LEU A 60 -5.14 3.06 6.88
N LEU A 61 -5.99 3.77 6.15
CA LEU A 61 -7.44 3.59 6.09
C LEU A 61 -7.85 2.36 5.27
N ASP A 62 -7.02 1.94 4.29
CA ASP A 62 -7.19 0.68 3.55
C ASP A 62 -7.14 -0.55 4.46
N ARG A 63 -6.51 -0.41 5.63
CA ARG A 63 -6.53 -1.44 6.70
C ARG A 63 -7.94 -1.67 7.26
N THR A 64 -8.82 -0.68 7.20
CA THR A 64 -10.24 -0.82 7.59
C THR A 64 -11.11 -1.37 6.43
N LEU A 65 -10.61 -1.33 5.20
CA LEU A 65 -11.18 -2.00 4.03
C LEU A 65 -10.76 -3.49 3.91
N GLU A 66 -9.85 -3.98 4.77
CA GLU A 66 -9.39 -5.37 4.80
C GLU A 66 -10.57 -6.36 4.94
N GLU A 67 -11.63 -6.01 5.68
CA GLU A 67 -12.86 -6.83 5.77
C GLU A 67 -13.57 -7.01 4.42
N ALA A 68 -13.60 -5.96 3.58
CA ALA A 68 -14.22 -6.06 2.25
C ALA A 68 -13.41 -6.98 1.33
N GLN A 69 -12.08 -6.87 1.36
CA GLN A 69 -11.18 -7.74 0.61
C GLN A 69 -11.27 -9.19 1.10
N GLN A 70 -11.33 -9.40 2.42
CA GLN A 70 -11.46 -10.74 2.99
C GLN A 70 -12.80 -11.40 2.65
N ARG A 71 -13.90 -10.63 2.59
CA ARG A 71 -15.19 -11.12 2.07
C ARG A 71 -15.12 -11.55 0.61
N LEU A 72 -14.39 -10.80 -0.24
CA LEU A 72 -14.19 -11.17 -1.65
C LEU A 72 -13.38 -12.46 -1.78
N ILE A 73 -12.29 -12.59 -1.01
CA ILE A 73 -11.47 -13.82 -0.98
C ILE A 73 -12.32 -15.01 -0.52
N ASN A 74 -13.07 -14.87 0.58
CA ASN A 74 -13.92 -15.93 1.10
C ASN A 74 -15.01 -16.35 0.10
N ARG A 75 -15.57 -15.38 -0.64
CA ARG A 75 -16.54 -15.66 -1.70
C ARG A 75 -15.92 -16.48 -2.84
N ALA A 76 -14.74 -16.08 -3.33
CA ALA A 76 -14.04 -16.81 -4.37
C ALA A 76 -13.67 -18.23 -3.92
N LEU A 77 -13.18 -18.39 -2.69
CA LEU A 77 -12.89 -19.71 -2.11
C LEU A 77 -14.15 -20.57 -2.00
N ALA A 78 -15.28 -19.99 -1.57
CA ALA A 78 -16.56 -20.69 -1.51
C ALA A 78 -17.06 -21.12 -2.91
N THR A 79 -16.82 -20.32 -3.95
CA THR A 79 -17.15 -20.68 -5.34
C THR A 79 -16.35 -21.88 -5.84
N HIS A 80 -15.11 -22.06 -5.35
CA HIS A 80 -14.26 -23.21 -5.67
C HIS A 80 -14.22 -24.27 -4.57
N PHE A 81 -15.16 -24.27 -3.63
CA PHE A 81 -15.12 -25.16 -2.46
C PHE A 81 -15.02 -26.64 -2.85
N ASP A 82 -15.70 -27.04 -3.92
CA ASP A 82 -15.68 -28.43 -4.42
C ASP A 82 -14.37 -28.79 -5.15
N ALA A 83 -13.56 -27.78 -5.50
CA ALA A 83 -12.34 -27.97 -6.29
C ALA A 83 -11.13 -28.38 -5.44
N TYR A 84 -11.16 -28.16 -4.12
CA TYR A 84 -10.10 -28.52 -3.17
C TYR A 84 -10.66 -29.34 -2.01
N ASP A 85 -9.82 -30.10 -1.31
CA ASP A 85 -10.29 -31.04 -0.29
C ASP A 85 -10.35 -30.41 1.11
N SER A 86 -9.56 -29.36 1.37
CA SER A 86 -9.62 -28.60 2.62
C SER A 86 -9.11 -27.17 2.47
N PHE A 87 -9.73 -26.20 3.14
CA PHE A 87 -9.16 -24.87 3.30
C PHE A 87 -8.32 -24.82 4.58
N ILE A 88 -7.02 -24.54 4.46
CA ILE A 88 -6.10 -24.52 5.61
C ILE A 88 -5.99 -23.11 6.20
N GLY A 89 -5.91 -22.10 5.34
CA GLY A 89 -5.86 -20.72 5.80
C GLY A 89 -5.53 -19.71 4.71
N VAL A 90 -5.77 -18.43 5.04
CA VAL A 90 -5.38 -17.28 4.22
C VAL A 90 -4.55 -16.32 5.06
N ARG A 91 -3.51 -15.75 4.46
CA ARG A 91 -2.67 -14.71 5.07
C ARG A 91 -2.54 -13.53 4.10
N SER A 92 -2.91 -12.35 4.56
CA SER A 92 -2.69 -11.07 3.88
C SER A 92 -1.49 -10.35 4.49
N ARG A 93 -0.68 -9.70 3.67
CA ARG A 93 0.30 -8.71 4.12
C ARG A 93 0.42 -7.59 3.09
N LEU A 94 0.74 -6.38 3.52
CA LEU A 94 1.08 -5.28 2.62
C LEU A 94 2.60 -5.16 2.51
N ALA A 95 3.11 -5.09 1.28
CA ALA A 95 4.49 -4.70 0.99
C ALA A 95 4.46 -3.35 0.29
N GLY A 96 4.71 -2.26 1.03
CA GLY A 96 4.45 -0.91 0.53
C GLY A 96 2.95 -0.69 0.30
N ASN A 97 2.56 -0.40 -0.94
CA ASN A 97 1.15 -0.25 -1.35
C ASN A 97 0.62 -1.47 -2.13
N THR A 98 1.33 -2.60 -2.09
CA THR A 98 0.96 -3.82 -2.83
C THR A 98 0.49 -4.88 -1.85
N PRO A 99 -0.78 -5.33 -1.93
CA PRO A 99 -1.27 -6.46 -1.16
C PRO A 99 -0.63 -7.76 -1.64
N HIS A 100 -0.14 -8.57 -0.71
CA HIS A 100 0.31 -9.94 -0.94
C HIS A 100 -0.64 -10.88 -0.21
N ILE A 101 -1.27 -11.77 -0.96
CA ILE A 101 -2.27 -12.70 -0.44
C ILE A 101 -1.73 -14.11 -0.65
N GLN A 102 -1.56 -14.85 0.44
CA GLN A 102 -1.20 -16.26 0.41
C GLN A 102 -2.40 -17.11 0.85
N ILE A 103 -2.71 -18.14 0.08
CA ILE A 103 -3.82 -19.06 0.33
C ILE A 103 -3.24 -20.47 0.43
N ASP A 104 -3.47 -21.14 1.55
CA ASP A 104 -3.06 -22.52 1.75
C ASP A 104 -4.26 -23.45 1.50
N LEU A 105 -4.20 -24.26 0.44
CA LEU A 105 -5.24 -25.21 0.06
C LEU A 105 -4.77 -26.66 0.28
N GLY A 106 -5.61 -27.45 0.93
CA GLY A 106 -5.42 -28.87 1.16
C GLY A 106 -5.93 -29.70 -0.02
N PHE A 107 -5.09 -30.63 -0.47
CA PHE A 107 -5.43 -31.59 -1.52
C PHE A 107 -5.12 -33.02 -1.05
N SER A 108 -5.96 -33.97 -1.47
CA SER A 108 -5.74 -35.39 -1.30
C SER A 108 -4.44 -35.81 -1.98
N ALA A 109 -3.65 -36.63 -1.30
CA ALA A 109 -2.39 -37.16 -1.83
C ALA A 109 -2.58 -38.06 -3.07
N ALA A 110 -3.81 -38.48 -3.37
CA ALA A 110 -4.14 -39.26 -4.55
C ALA A 110 -4.39 -38.42 -5.81
N ARG A 111 -4.52 -37.09 -5.68
CA ARG A 111 -4.70 -36.20 -6.83
C ARG A 111 -3.39 -36.05 -7.60
N THR A 112 -3.51 -35.90 -8.93
CA THR A 112 -2.33 -35.66 -9.75
C THR A 112 -1.84 -34.23 -9.55
N LEU A 113 -0.54 -33.99 -9.79
CA LEU A 113 0.01 -32.65 -9.71
C LEU A 113 -0.66 -31.70 -10.71
N GLY A 114 -1.04 -32.19 -11.90
CA GLY A 114 -1.76 -31.40 -12.91
C GLY A 114 -3.11 -30.91 -12.41
N ASP A 115 -3.90 -31.78 -11.78
CA ASP A 115 -5.20 -31.39 -11.21
C ASP A 115 -5.03 -30.31 -10.11
N VAL A 116 -4.00 -30.45 -9.28
CA VAL A 116 -3.69 -29.50 -8.20
C VAL A 116 -3.27 -28.15 -8.75
N GLU A 117 -2.42 -28.14 -9.78
CA GLU A 117 -1.95 -26.92 -10.44
C GLU A 117 -3.10 -26.20 -11.14
N ASP A 118 -3.95 -26.93 -11.87
CA ASP A 118 -5.13 -26.39 -12.53
C ASP A 118 -6.11 -25.72 -11.55
N VAL A 119 -6.40 -26.35 -10.42
CA VAL A 119 -7.25 -25.77 -9.38
C VAL A 119 -6.60 -24.53 -8.79
N SER A 120 -5.31 -24.61 -8.44
CA SER A 120 -4.56 -23.51 -7.85
C SER A 120 -4.53 -22.29 -8.76
N ASP A 121 -4.36 -22.51 -10.06
CA ASP A 121 -4.34 -21.44 -11.06
C ASP A 121 -5.71 -20.83 -11.32
N ARG A 122 -6.80 -21.60 -11.24
CA ARG A 122 -8.15 -21.03 -11.33
C ARG A 122 -8.43 -20.12 -10.14
N VAL A 123 -8.16 -20.58 -8.91
CA VAL A 123 -8.34 -19.80 -7.68
C VAL A 123 -7.46 -18.54 -7.70
N ARG A 124 -6.19 -18.68 -8.10
CA ARG A 124 -5.25 -17.55 -8.23
C ARG A 124 -5.78 -16.50 -9.20
N ARG A 125 -6.23 -16.91 -10.39
CA ARG A 125 -6.76 -15.99 -11.42
C ARG A 125 -7.98 -15.25 -10.93
N GLU A 126 -8.98 -15.96 -10.40
CA GLU A 126 -10.21 -15.32 -9.93
C GLU A 126 -9.95 -14.29 -8.83
N ILE A 127 -9.08 -14.60 -7.86
CA ILE A 127 -8.77 -13.67 -6.78
C ILE A 127 -7.95 -12.48 -7.28
N THR A 128 -7.10 -12.68 -8.28
CA THR A 128 -6.36 -11.58 -8.93
C THR A 128 -7.32 -10.64 -9.69
N ASP A 129 -8.34 -11.20 -10.34
CA ASP A 129 -9.37 -10.42 -11.05
C ASP A 129 -10.26 -9.63 -10.08
N LEU A 130 -10.58 -10.21 -8.91
CA LEU A 130 -11.35 -9.54 -7.86
C LEU A 130 -10.55 -8.46 -7.13
N LEU A 131 -9.22 -8.58 -7.07
CA LEU A 131 -8.32 -7.67 -6.36
C LEU A 131 -7.18 -7.20 -7.28
N PRO A 132 -7.46 -6.26 -8.21
CA PRO A 132 -6.47 -5.74 -9.13
C PRO A 132 -5.27 -5.13 -8.40
N GLY A 133 -4.06 -5.55 -8.78
CA GLY A 133 -2.80 -5.08 -8.17
C GLY A 133 -2.37 -5.85 -6.93
N ALA A 134 -3.14 -6.84 -6.47
CA ALA A 134 -2.69 -7.78 -5.46
C ALA A 134 -1.79 -8.87 -6.08
N VAL A 135 -0.77 -9.30 -5.34
CA VAL A 135 0.06 -10.46 -5.67
C VAL A 135 -0.49 -11.67 -4.92
N VAL A 136 -1.13 -12.58 -5.66
CA VAL A 136 -1.78 -13.77 -5.11
C VAL A 136 -0.89 -15.00 -5.28
N THR A 137 -0.71 -15.77 -4.21
CA THR A 137 0.02 -17.05 -4.22
C THR A 137 -0.85 -18.13 -3.59
N VAL A 138 -1.07 -19.22 -4.32
CA VAL A 138 -1.76 -20.41 -3.81
C VAL A 138 -0.71 -21.47 -3.49
N LEU A 139 -0.69 -21.93 -2.25
CA LEU A 139 0.22 -22.95 -1.76
C LEU A 139 -0.56 -24.27 -1.56
N PRO A 140 -0.41 -25.25 -2.46
CA PRO A 140 -1.02 -26.56 -2.28
C PRO A 140 -0.32 -27.32 -1.15
N ARG A 141 -1.11 -28.01 -0.33
CA ARG A 141 -0.66 -28.81 0.81
C ARG A 141 -1.28 -30.19 0.70
N ALA A 142 -0.44 -31.22 0.68
CA ALA A 142 -0.93 -32.59 0.77
C ALA A 142 -1.53 -32.82 2.16
N LEU A 143 -2.79 -33.26 2.21
CA LEU A 143 -3.44 -33.67 3.45
C LEU A 143 -2.85 -35.03 3.86
N LYS A 144 -2.07 -35.03 4.94
CA LYS A 144 -1.70 -36.29 5.61
C LYS A 144 -2.94 -36.78 6.35
N GLN A 145 -3.39 -37.99 6.05
CA GLN A 145 -4.41 -38.65 6.85
C GLN A 145 -3.91 -38.68 8.30
N ALA A 146 -4.69 -38.13 9.23
CA ALA A 146 -4.41 -38.29 10.65
C ALA A 146 -4.47 -39.78 10.95
N THR A 147 -3.32 -40.39 11.20
CA THR A 147 -3.25 -41.73 11.79
C THR A 147 -3.84 -41.61 13.19
N PHE A 148 -5.00 -42.23 13.39
CA PHE A 148 -5.63 -42.40 14.69
C PHE A 148 -4.79 -43.33 15.58
#